data_AF-A0A1L7NZR9-F1
#
_entry.id   AF-A0A1L7NZR9-F1
#
_cell.length_a   1.000
_cell.length_b   1.000
_cell.length_c   1.000
_cell.angle_alpha   90.00
_cell.angle_beta   90.00
_cell.angle_gamma   90.00
#
_symmetry.space_group_name_H-M   'P 1'
#
loop_
_entity.id
_entity.type
_entity.pdbx_description
1 polymer ?
#
loop_
_entity_poly.entity_id
_entity_poly.type
_entity_poly.pdbx_seq_one_letter_code
_entity_poly.pdbx_strand_id
1 'polypeptide(L)'
;YVNAEVDKKDLKKKSDLDSSKLFNLTSYYTDITWQLDESNKISTDQLLNNTIILKNIDISVLKTSSLKVEFNSSDLANQFKGKNIDIYGLYFGN
;
A
#
# COMPACT_ATOMS: atom_id res chain seq x y z
N TYR A 1 -15.49 15.08 -1.05
CA TYR A 1 -14.36 15.70 -1.78
C TYR A 1 -13.85 16.87 -0.96
N VAL A 2 -12.63 16.76 -0.42
CA VAL A 2 -11.95 17.93 0.14
C VAL A 2 -11.37 18.66 -1.07
N ASN A 3 -12.07 19.68 -1.56
CA ASN A 3 -11.49 20.61 -2.53
C ASN A 3 -10.51 21.50 -1.76
N ALA A 4 -9.32 20.96 -1.46
CA ALA A 4 -8.21 21.82 -1.10
C ALA A 4 -7.92 22.68 -2.32
N GLU A 5 -7.98 24.00 -2.18
CA GLU A 5 -7.42 24.90 -3.19
C GLU A 5 -5.91 24.64 -3.24
N VAL A 6 -5.49 23.86 -4.24
CA VAL A 6 -4.08 23.58 -4.47
C VAL A 6 -3.57 24.61 -5.46
N ASP A 7 -2.69 25.50 -5.00
CA ASP A 7 -1.98 26.40 -5.90
C ASP A 7 -1.03 25.57 -6.76
N LYS A 8 -1.04 25.83 -8.08
CA LYS A 8 -0.15 25.14 -9.03
C LYS A 8 1.32 25.29 -8.65
N LYS A 9 1.70 26.37 -7.97
CA LYS A 9 3.08 26.60 -7.51
C LYS A 9 3.53 25.58 -6.45
N ASP A 10 2.59 24.96 -5.74
CA ASP A 10 2.88 23.99 -4.67
C ASP A 10 3.04 22.56 -5.23
N LEU A 11 2.60 22.33 -6.48
CA LEU A 11 2.78 21.06 -7.20
C LEU A 11 4.22 20.90 -7.71
N LYS A 12 4.78 19.71 -7.51
CA LYS A 12 6.10 19.36 -8.05
C LYS A 12 6.02 19.12 -9.56
N LYS A 13 7.06 19.51 -10.30
CA LYS A 13 7.09 19.30 -11.75
C LYS A 13 7.58 17.88 -12.05
N LYS A 14 7.02 17.28 -13.11
CA LYS A 14 7.49 15.97 -13.60
C LYS A 14 8.98 15.98 -13.96
N SER A 15 9.47 17.10 -14.49
CA SER A 15 10.88 17.31 -14.84
C SER A 15 11.83 17.26 -13.64
N ASP A 16 11.31 17.38 -12.42
CA ASP A 16 12.11 17.35 -11.19
C ASP A 16 12.34 15.90 -10.70
N LEU A 17 11.71 14.91 -11.35
CA LEU A 17 11.84 13.49 -11.02
C LEU A 17 12.93 12.84 -11.87
N ASP A 18 13.80 12.07 -11.23
CA ASP A 18 14.75 11.21 -11.93
C ASP A 18 14.03 10.20 -12.85
N SER A 19 14.66 9.89 -13.99
CA SER A 19 14.11 8.99 -15.01
C SER A 19 13.81 7.59 -14.46
N SER A 20 14.63 7.08 -13.55
CA SER A 20 14.44 5.77 -12.93
C SER A 20 13.21 5.79 -12.02
N LYS A 21 12.98 6.89 -11.30
CA LYS A 21 11.79 7.09 -10.47
C LYS A 21 10.53 7.18 -11.33
N LEU A 22 10.59 7.88 -12.46
CA LEU A 22 9.48 7.94 -13.42
C LEU A 22 9.18 6.57 -14.04
N PHE A 23 10.21 5.80 -14.37
CA PHE A 23 10.06 4.45 -14.90
C PHE A 23 9.37 3.52 -13.88
N ASN A 24 9.79 3.56 -12.61
CA ASN A 24 9.16 2.79 -11.54
C ASN A 24 7.69 3.18 -11.34
N LEU A 25 7.38 4.48 -11.29
CA LEU A 25 5.99 4.95 -11.19
C LEU A 25 5.16 4.50 -12.40
N THR A 26 5.73 4.51 -13.60
CA THR A 26 5.04 4.02 -14.80
C THR A 26 4.70 2.55 -14.66
N SER A 27 5.61 1.72 -14.14
CA SER A 27 5.32 0.29 -13.87
C SER A 27 4.17 0.13 -12.86
N TYR A 28 4.25 0.78 -11.69
CA TYR A 28 3.23 0.68 -10.64
C TYR A 28 1.82 1.06 -11.07
N TYR A 29 1.69 2.09 -11.92
CA TYR A 29 0.38 2.62 -12.32
C TYR A 29 -0.10 2.11 -13.69
N THR A 30 0.68 1.26 -14.37
CA THR A 30 0.27 0.65 -15.66
C THR A 30 -0.01 -0.84 -15.51
N ASP A 31 0.80 -1.56 -14.73
CA ASP A 31 0.65 -3.00 -14.55
C ASP A 31 -0.34 -3.28 -13.41
N ILE A 32 -1.45 -3.93 -13.75
CA ILE A 32 -2.53 -4.28 -12.81
C ILE A 32 -2.06 -5.23 -11.71
N THR A 33 -0.99 -6.00 -11.94
CA THR A 33 -0.50 -6.96 -10.96
C THR A 33 -0.05 -6.31 -9.67
N TRP A 34 0.34 -5.03 -9.69
CA TRP A 34 0.70 -4.26 -8.49
C TRP A 34 -0.48 -3.88 -7.60
N GLN A 35 -1.72 -3.98 -8.11
CA GLN A 35 -2.92 -3.68 -7.34
C GLN A 35 -3.34 -4.94 -6.58
N LEU A 36 -3.15 -4.91 -5.26
CA LEU A 36 -3.75 -5.89 -4.37
C LEU A 36 -5.24 -5.57 -4.22
N ASP A 37 -6.08 -6.60 -4.34
CA ASP A 37 -7.50 -6.55 -4.06
C ASP A 37 -7.91 -7.84 -3.35
N GLU A 38 -8.06 -7.78 -2.03
CA GLU A 38 -8.33 -8.94 -1.18
C GLU A 38 -9.52 -8.63 -0.26
N SER A 39 -10.49 -9.53 -0.20
CA SER A 39 -11.69 -9.34 0.61
C SER A 39 -11.75 -10.28 1.80
N ASN A 40 -12.39 -9.83 2.88
CA ASN A 40 -12.74 -10.60 4.05
C ASN A 40 -11.55 -11.37 4.68
N LYS A 41 -10.42 -10.71 4.83
CA LYS A 41 -9.21 -11.26 5.46
C LYS A 41 -9.10 -10.86 6.92
N ILE A 42 -8.36 -11.65 7.69
CA ILE A 42 -8.09 -11.37 9.09
C ILE A 42 -6.58 -11.37 9.34
N SER A 43 -6.09 -10.34 10.03
CA SER A 43 -4.69 -10.30 10.46
C SER A 43 -4.43 -11.34 11.54
N THR A 44 -3.30 -12.03 11.47
CA THR A 44 -2.93 -13.08 12.44
C THR A 44 -1.70 -12.73 13.27
N ASP A 45 -0.99 -11.67 12.91
CA ASP A 45 0.29 -11.33 13.52
C ASP A 45 0.61 -9.83 13.40
N GLN A 46 1.70 -9.40 14.02
CA GLN A 46 2.18 -8.02 14.04
C GLN A 46 3.68 -7.96 14.32
N LEU A 47 4.40 -7.05 13.65
CA LEU A 47 5.82 -6.79 13.94
C LEU A 47 6.01 -5.55 14.82
N LEU A 48 5.58 -4.38 14.33
CA LEU A 48 5.57 -3.11 15.09
C LEU A 48 4.14 -2.70 15.42
N ASN A 49 3.97 -1.87 16.45
CA ASN A 49 2.65 -1.45 16.98
C ASN A 49 1.73 -0.79 15.94
N ASN A 50 2.28 -0.24 14.85
CA ASN A 50 1.55 0.38 13.74
C ASN A 50 1.40 -0.54 12.51
N THR A 51 1.59 -1.86 12.66
CA THR A 51 1.50 -2.83 11.56
C THR A 51 0.50 -3.94 11.85
N ILE A 52 -0.05 -4.55 10.81
CA ILE A 52 -0.74 -5.85 10.88
C ILE A 52 -0.19 -6.78 9.81
N ILE A 53 -0.15 -8.08 10.10
CA ILE A 53 0.32 -9.11 9.17
C ILE A 53 -0.82 -10.07 8.85
N LEU A 54 -1.10 -10.23 7.56
CA LEU A 54 -2.03 -11.19 7.00
C LEU A 54 -1.24 -12.34 6.37
N LYS A 55 -1.53 -13.57 6.80
CA LYS A 55 -0.96 -14.79 6.21
C LYS A 55 -1.88 -15.28 5.09
N ASN A 56 -1.36 -16.12 4.21
CA ASN A 56 -2.08 -16.71 3.08
C ASN A 56 -2.59 -15.65 2.08
N ILE A 57 -1.74 -14.67 1.81
CA ILE A 57 -1.93 -13.68 0.73
C ILE A 57 -0.84 -13.94 -0.30
N ASP A 58 -1.19 -14.63 -1.37
CA ASP A 58 -0.24 -15.08 -2.39
C ASP A 58 -0.07 -14.01 -3.46
N ILE A 59 1.13 -13.40 -3.49
CA ILE A 59 1.52 -12.42 -4.49
C ILE A 59 2.55 -13.07 -5.41
N SER A 60 2.05 -13.72 -6.46
CA SER A 60 2.83 -14.60 -7.34
C SER A 60 4.04 -13.91 -7.99
N VAL A 61 3.89 -12.65 -8.39
CA VAL A 61 4.98 -11.89 -9.06
C VAL A 61 6.16 -11.60 -8.13
N LEU A 62 5.93 -11.59 -6.80
CA LEU A 62 6.96 -11.42 -5.78
C LEU A 62 7.35 -12.72 -5.06
N LYS A 63 6.64 -13.82 -5.32
CA LYS A 63 6.83 -15.12 -4.63
C LYS A 63 6.69 -15.02 -3.11
N THR A 64 5.72 -14.22 -2.64
CA THR A 64 5.41 -14.05 -1.22
C THR A 64 4.03 -14.60 -0.88
N SER A 65 3.84 -15.05 0.36
CA SER A 65 2.59 -15.65 0.86
C SER A 65 2.00 -14.92 2.08
N SER A 66 2.53 -13.75 2.40
CA SER A 66 2.08 -12.93 3.52
C SER A 66 2.20 -11.45 3.17
N LEU A 67 1.32 -10.65 3.75
CA LEU A 67 1.27 -9.21 3.56
C LEU A 67 1.40 -8.50 4.91
N LYS A 68 2.31 -7.55 5.01
CA LYS A 68 2.37 -6.59 6.11
C LYS A 68 1.75 -5.28 5.64
N VAL A 69 0.76 -4.79 6.38
CA VAL A 69 0.18 -3.45 6.18
C VAL A 69 0.76 -2.51 7.23
N GLU A 70 1.22 -1.34 6.80
CA GLU A 70 1.87 -0.34 7.65
C GLU A 70 1.00 0.90 7.74
N PHE A 71 0.67 1.31 8.96
CA PHE A 71 -0.12 2.49 9.25
C PHE A 71 0.76 3.61 9.83
N ASN A 72 0.28 4.84 9.78
CA ASN A 72 0.97 5.98 10.38
C ASN A 72 0.85 6.04 11.91
N SER A 73 0.04 5.16 12.53
CA SER A 73 -0.21 5.13 13.97
C SER A 73 -0.58 3.73 14.45
N SER A 74 -0.32 3.47 15.74
CA SER A 74 -0.77 2.25 16.42
C SER A 74 -2.29 2.20 16.55
N ASP A 75 -2.95 3.34 16.75
CA ASP A 75 -4.39 3.41 16.92
C ASP A 75 -5.12 2.92 15.66
N LEU A 76 -4.62 3.28 14.48
CA LEU A 76 -5.19 2.80 13.23
C LEU A 76 -4.96 1.29 13.04
N ALA A 77 -3.77 0.78 13.36
CA ALA A 77 -3.52 -0.66 13.34
C ALA A 77 -4.48 -1.43 14.25
N ASN A 78 -4.70 -0.92 15.46
CA ASN A 78 -5.62 -1.51 16.45
C ASN A 78 -7.08 -1.48 16.01
N GLN A 79 -7.50 -0.54 15.15
CA GLN A 79 -8.86 -0.52 14.60
C GLN A 79 -9.15 -1.71 13.69
N PHE A 80 -8.14 -2.25 13.01
CA PHE A 80 -8.28 -3.32 12.01
C PHE A 80 -7.76 -4.67 12.49
N LYS A 81 -6.84 -4.69 13.46
CA LYS A 81 -6.24 -5.92 13.99
C LYS A 81 -7.31 -6.89 14.50
N GLY A 82 -7.22 -8.14 14.03
CA GLY A 82 -8.11 -9.24 14.44
C GLY A 82 -9.55 -9.12 13.95
N LYS A 83 -9.83 -8.23 12.99
CA LYS A 83 -11.14 -8.08 12.36
C LYS A 83 -11.10 -8.55 10.91
N ASN A 84 -12.26 -8.91 10.39
CA ASN A 84 -12.48 -9.11 8.97
C ASN A 84 -12.40 -7.76 8.24
N ILE A 85 -11.46 -7.64 7.31
CA ILE A 85 -11.19 -6.44 6.53
C ILE A 85 -11.03 -6.76 5.05
N ASP A 86 -11.36 -5.79 4.21
CA ASP A 86 -10.97 -5.77 2.81
C ASP A 86 -9.70 -4.91 2.68
N ILE A 87 -8.80 -5.29 1.77
CA ILE A 87 -7.55 -4.57 1.50
C ILE A 87 -7.46 -4.28 0.02
N TYR A 88 -7.28 -3.00 -0.29
CA TYR A 88 -7.03 -2.53 -1.64
C TYR A 88 -5.86 -1.54 -1.65
N GLY A 89 -4.89 -1.72 -2.54
CA GLY A 89 -3.76 -0.80 -2.65
C GLY A 89 -2.59 -1.32 -3.48
N LEU A 90 -1.54 -0.50 -3.57
CA LEU A 90 -0.28 -0.89 -4.21
C LEU A 90 0.68 -1.47 -3.16
N TYR A 91 1.19 -2.66 -3.39
CA TYR A 91 2.18 -3.31 -2.53
C TYR A 91 3.60 -3.13 -3.09
N PHE A 92 4.61 -3.43 -2.27
CA PHE A 92 6.02 -3.51 -2.69
C PHE A 92 6.69 -4.69 -1.96
N GLY A 93 7.80 -5.20 -2.51
CA GLY A 93 8.55 -6.30 -1.90
C GLY A 93 10.07 -6.15 -1.86
N ASN A 94 10.62 -5.11 -2.49
CA ASN A 94 12.05 -4.82 -2.48
C ASN A 94 12.46 -4.07 -1.20
#